data_AF-A0A1H7XW64-F1
#
_entry.id   AF-A0A1H7XW64-F1
#
_cell.length_a   1.000
_cell.length_b   1.000
_cell.length_c   1.000
_cell.angle_alpha   90.00
_cell.angle_beta   90.00
_cell.angle_gamma   90.00
#
_symmetry.space_group_name_H-M   'P 1'
#
loop_
_entity.id
_entity.type
_entity.pdbx_description
1 polymer ?
#
loop_
_entity_poly.entity_id
_entity_poly.type
_entity_poly.pdbx_seq_one_letter_code
_entity_poly.pdbx_strand_id
1 'polypeptide(L)'
;MLKDKIMKLLKALLLVLLLLIGVALIFNRSIRNTLIAWNTNQYQVSQVSKQTIEQNKEANVSYDFDAVESISTESVLKAQTNSANLPVIGGVAIPEVGINLPIFKGLGNTELTYGAGTMKENQVMGSGNYALASHHVFGLTGSSQMLFSPLENVK
;
A
#
# COMPACT_ATOMS: atom_id res chain seq x y z
N MET A 1 48.10 -16.03 15.22
CA MET A 1 48.24 -15.80 13.76
C MET A 1 46.97 -16.13 12.96
N LEU A 2 46.46 -17.38 12.95
CA LEU A 2 45.22 -17.71 12.23
C LEU A 2 43.97 -17.06 12.84
N LYS A 3 43.85 -17.10 14.18
CA LYS A 3 42.76 -16.48 14.96
C LYS A 3 42.65 -14.97 14.73
N ASP A 4 43.78 -14.27 14.64
CA ASP A 4 43.82 -12.82 14.43
C ASP A 4 43.39 -12.42 13.02
N LYS A 5 43.74 -13.23 12.01
CA LYS A 5 43.27 -13.04 10.62
C LYS A 5 41.76 -13.24 10.51
N ILE A 6 41.22 -14.28 11.16
CA ILE A 6 39.77 -14.54 11.19
C ILE A 6 39.02 -13.39 11.89
N MET A 7 39.54 -12.92 13.03
CA MET A 7 38.94 -11.79 13.77
C MET A 7 38.90 -10.51 12.94
N LYS A 8 39.96 -10.21 12.17
CA LYS A 8 40.00 -9.06 11.24
C LYS A 8 38.99 -9.20 10.12
N LEU A 9 38.82 -10.39 9.55
CA LEU A 9 37.84 -10.66 8.50
C LEU A 9 36.40 -10.49 9.02
N LEU A 10 36.09 -11.02 10.21
CA LEU A 10 34.76 -10.86 10.84
C LEU A 10 34.44 -9.39 11.11
N LYS A 11 35.41 -8.61 11.61
CA LYS A 11 35.24 -7.17 11.80
C LYS A 11 35.01 -6.43 10.49
N ALA A 12 35.75 -6.78 9.42
CA ALA A 12 35.54 -6.19 8.10
C ALA A 12 34.15 -6.52 7.54
N LEU A 13 33.70 -7.78 7.67
CA LEU A 13 32.36 -8.20 7.27
C LEU A 13 31.27 -7.46 8.05
N LEU A 14 31.43 -7.31 9.37
CA LEU A 14 30.50 -6.55 10.20
C LEU A 14 30.43 -5.07 9.79
N LEU A 15 31.58 -4.44 9.51
CA LEU A 15 31.64 -3.06 9.03
C LEU A 15 30.94 -2.88 7.69
N VAL A 16 31.18 -3.80 6.74
CA VAL A 16 30.49 -3.81 5.44
C VAL A 16 28.99 -4.02 5.62
N LEU A 17 28.58 -4.94 6.49
CA LEU A 17 27.16 -5.18 6.79
C LEU A 17 26.48 -3.94 7.37
N LEU A 18 27.11 -3.27 8.34
CA LEU A 18 26.58 -2.04 8.94
C LEU A 18 26.50 -0.90 7.91
N LEU A 19 27.48 -0.80 7.01
CA LEU A 19 27.45 0.17 5.92
C LEU A 19 26.26 -0.11 4.98
N LEU A 20 26.04 -1.36 4.59
CA LEU A 20 24.91 -1.75 3.74
C LEU A 20 23.56 -1.47 4.42
N ILE A 21 23.44 -1.76 5.72
CA ILE A 21 22.24 -1.44 6.50
C ILE A 21 22.02 0.07 6.53
N GLY A 22 23.07 0.87 6.77
CA GLY A 22 22.99 2.33 6.76
C GLY A 22 22.50 2.88 5.43
N VAL A 23 23.05 2.37 4.31
CA VAL A 23 22.60 2.75 2.97
C VAL A 23 21.14 2.35 2.75
N ALA A 24 20.73 1.13 3.14
CA ALA A 24 19.34 0.69 3.01
C ALA A 24 18.36 1.57 3.81
N LEU A 25 18.76 2.03 5.00
CA LEU A 25 17.95 2.93 5.82
C LEU A 25 17.76 4.32 5.17
N ILE A 26 18.75 4.83 4.44
CA ILE A 26 18.62 6.08 3.67
C ILE A 26 17.53 5.94 2.58
N PHE A 27 17.42 4.76 1.97
CA PHE A 27 16.44 4.48 0.92
C PHE A 27 15.11 3.91 1.44
N ASN A 28 14.86 3.92 2.75
CA ASN A 28 13.68 3.29 3.36
C ASN A 28 12.34 3.77 2.77
N ARG A 29 12.21 5.08 2.47
CA ARG A 29 10.99 5.67 1.88
C ARG A 29 10.81 5.24 0.42
N SER A 30 11.89 5.18 -0.36
CA SER A 30 11.83 4.70 -1.75
C SER A 30 11.40 3.24 -1.80
N ILE A 31 11.97 2.38 -0.94
CA ILE A 31 11.59 0.96 -0.82
C ILE A 31 10.09 0.84 -0.48
N ARG A 32 9.63 1.56 0.56
CA ARG A 32 8.21 1.61 0.96
C ARG A 32 7.29 1.95 -0.22
N ASN A 33 7.62 3.04 -0.92
CA ASN A 33 6.85 3.57 -2.03
C ASN A 33 6.78 2.58 -3.22
N THR A 34 7.90 1.92 -3.55
CA THR A 34 7.93 0.86 -4.57
C THR A 34 7.08 -0.34 -4.18
N LEU A 35 7.12 -0.76 -2.90
CA LEU A 35 6.29 -1.87 -2.41
C LEU A 35 4.79 -1.55 -2.53
N ILE A 36 4.38 -0.34 -2.17
CA ILE A 36 2.98 0.11 -2.34
C ILE A 36 2.57 0.02 -3.81
N ALA A 37 3.35 0.62 -4.72
CA ALA A 37 3.04 0.64 -6.14
C ALA A 37 2.97 -0.77 -6.75
N TRP A 38 3.90 -1.64 -6.39
CA TRP A 38 3.92 -3.02 -6.87
C TRP A 38 2.68 -3.79 -6.43
N ASN A 39 2.32 -3.71 -5.15
CA ASN A 39 1.16 -4.44 -4.62
C ASN A 39 -0.16 -3.86 -5.13
N THR A 40 -0.29 -2.53 -5.23
CA THR A 40 -1.43 -1.86 -5.88
C THR A 40 -1.70 -2.45 -7.26
N ASN A 41 -0.64 -2.65 -8.06
CA ASN A 41 -0.76 -3.22 -9.41
C ASN A 41 -1.21 -4.69 -9.42
N GLN A 42 -0.91 -5.47 -8.39
CA GLN A 42 -1.37 -6.87 -8.28
C GLN A 42 -2.88 -6.94 -8.03
N TYR A 43 -3.44 -5.98 -7.28
CA TYR A 43 -4.86 -5.95 -6.94
C TYR A 43 -5.74 -5.24 -7.98
N GLN A 44 -5.17 -4.76 -9.09
CA GLN A 44 -5.94 -4.05 -10.12
C GLN A 44 -7.16 -4.85 -10.52
N VAL A 45 -8.30 -4.18 -10.68
CA VAL A 45 -9.59 -4.83 -10.95
C VAL A 45 -9.55 -5.71 -12.21
N SER A 46 -8.70 -5.38 -13.19
CA SER A 46 -8.49 -6.17 -14.40
C SER A 46 -7.84 -7.53 -14.15
N GLN A 47 -7.23 -7.75 -12.98
CA GLN A 47 -6.62 -9.01 -12.56
C GLN A 47 -7.58 -9.89 -11.73
N VAL A 48 -8.80 -9.40 -11.45
CA VAL A 48 -9.77 -10.07 -10.57
C VAL A 48 -10.98 -10.53 -11.39
N SER A 49 -11.36 -11.80 -11.24
CA SER A 49 -12.52 -12.34 -11.96
C SER A 49 -13.83 -11.74 -11.45
N LYS A 50 -14.85 -11.67 -12.33
CA LYS A 50 -16.20 -11.24 -11.94
C LYS A 50 -16.76 -12.07 -10.78
N GLN A 51 -16.54 -13.39 -10.79
CA GLN A 51 -16.99 -14.26 -9.71
C GLN A 51 -16.32 -13.91 -8.37
N THR A 52 -15.00 -13.64 -8.38
CA THR A 52 -14.26 -13.22 -7.20
C THR A 52 -14.75 -11.86 -6.69
N ILE A 53 -15.08 -10.93 -7.58
CA ILE A 53 -15.67 -9.64 -7.21
C ILE A 53 -17.00 -9.84 -6.47
N GLU A 54 -17.90 -10.70 -6.98
CA GLU A 54 -19.17 -10.97 -6.30
C GLU A 54 -18.96 -11.66 -4.94
N GLN A 55 -17.98 -12.57 -4.82
CA GLN A 55 -17.64 -13.19 -3.53
C GLN A 55 -17.07 -12.17 -2.54
N ASN A 56 -16.20 -11.26 -3.00
CA ASN A 56 -15.58 -10.23 -2.18
C ASN A 56 -16.60 -9.22 -1.64
N LYS A 57 -17.74 -9.02 -2.33
CA LYS A 57 -18.85 -8.20 -1.82
C LYS A 57 -19.48 -8.78 -0.57
N GLU A 58 -19.32 -10.07 -0.28
CA GLU A 58 -19.83 -10.72 0.94
C GLU A 58 -18.80 -10.72 2.08
N ALA A 59 -17.59 -10.21 1.87
CA ALA A 59 -16.55 -10.19 2.90
C ALA A 59 -17.00 -9.38 4.13
N ASN A 60 -16.70 -9.92 5.32
CA ASN A 60 -16.89 -9.23 6.58
C ASN A 60 -15.70 -8.31 6.83
N VAL A 61 -15.95 -7.00 6.88
CA VAL A 61 -14.92 -5.95 6.92
C VAL A 61 -15.34 -4.84 7.87
N SER A 62 -14.36 -4.10 8.37
CA SER A 62 -14.62 -2.90 9.18
C SER A 62 -14.97 -1.70 8.31
N TYR A 63 -15.76 -0.78 8.86
CA TYR A 63 -16.01 0.56 8.33
C TYR A 63 -15.64 1.64 9.35
N ASP A 64 -14.86 1.27 10.37
CA ASP A 64 -14.36 2.19 11.38
C ASP A 64 -13.19 3.00 10.81
N PHE A 65 -13.50 4.23 10.38
CA PHE A 65 -12.49 5.15 9.84
C PHE A 65 -11.53 5.64 10.92
N ASP A 66 -11.95 5.70 12.19
CA ASP A 66 -11.12 6.19 13.30
C ASP A 66 -10.02 5.17 13.66
N ALA A 67 -10.20 3.90 13.30
CA ALA A 67 -9.20 2.83 13.43
C ALA A 67 -8.14 2.81 12.31
N VAL A 68 -8.24 3.69 11.31
CA VAL A 68 -7.28 3.78 10.21
C VAL A 68 -6.06 4.60 10.62
N GLU A 69 -4.89 3.98 10.55
CA GLU A 69 -3.60 4.58 10.88
C GLU A 69 -2.94 5.23 9.65
N SER A 70 -2.05 6.19 9.87
CA SER A 70 -1.25 6.78 8.79
C SER A 70 -0.24 5.79 8.20
N ILE A 71 0.05 5.90 6.91
CA ILE A 71 1.07 5.08 6.25
C ILE A 71 2.46 5.32 6.84
N SER A 72 3.09 4.25 7.33
CA SER A 72 4.47 4.20 7.79
C SER A 72 5.23 3.08 7.07
N THR A 73 6.57 3.05 7.19
CA THR A 73 7.34 1.92 6.64
C THR A 73 6.96 0.61 7.31
N GLU A 74 6.70 0.63 8.61
CA GLU A 74 6.26 -0.53 9.37
C GLU A 74 4.88 -1.01 8.91
N SER A 75 3.91 -0.10 8.73
CA SER A 75 2.56 -0.49 8.31
C SER A 75 2.57 -1.12 6.92
N VAL A 76 3.41 -0.64 6.00
CA VAL A 76 3.58 -1.25 4.66
C VAL A 76 4.20 -2.64 4.75
N LEU A 77 5.19 -2.86 5.60
CA LEU A 77 5.78 -4.19 5.81
C LEU A 77 4.78 -5.17 6.44
N LYS A 78 4.00 -4.71 7.41
CA LYS A 78 2.91 -5.49 8.02
C LYS A 78 1.80 -5.77 7.00
N ALA A 79 1.51 -4.81 6.14
CA ALA A 79 0.56 -4.98 5.05
C ALA A 79 1.04 -6.11 4.13
N GLN A 80 2.33 -6.17 3.73
CA GLN A 80 2.85 -7.26 2.88
C GLN A 80 2.52 -8.65 3.43
N THR A 81 2.69 -8.87 4.74
CA THR A 81 2.42 -10.16 5.37
C THR A 81 0.93 -10.46 5.49
N ASN A 82 0.09 -9.41 5.56
CA ASN A 82 -1.37 -9.51 5.73
C ASN A 82 -2.14 -9.36 4.41
N SER A 83 -1.46 -9.25 3.26
CA SER A 83 -2.07 -8.90 1.97
C SER A 83 -2.86 -10.06 1.34
N ALA A 84 -2.86 -11.26 1.92
CA ALA A 84 -3.51 -12.41 1.30
C ALA A 84 -5.02 -12.17 1.11
N ASN A 85 -5.45 -12.11 -0.16
CA ASN A 85 -6.86 -12.05 -0.59
C ASN A 85 -7.66 -10.83 -0.11
N LEU A 86 -7.13 -9.62 -0.30
CA LEU A 86 -7.91 -8.39 -0.06
C LEU A 86 -9.18 -8.35 -0.94
N PRO A 87 -10.33 -7.92 -0.40
CA PRO A 87 -11.62 -8.01 -1.07
C PRO A 87 -11.80 -6.92 -2.13
N VAL A 88 -11.13 -7.07 -3.28
CA VAL A 88 -11.30 -6.18 -4.44
C VAL A 88 -12.72 -6.34 -5.01
N ILE A 89 -13.45 -5.23 -5.12
CA ILE A 89 -14.83 -5.18 -5.62
C ILE A 89 -15.02 -4.22 -6.80
N GLY A 90 -13.96 -3.49 -7.20
CA GLY A 90 -14.01 -2.56 -8.32
C GLY A 90 -12.67 -1.87 -8.56
N GLY A 91 -12.69 -0.81 -9.38
CA GLY A 91 -11.55 0.06 -9.62
C GLY A 91 -11.99 1.51 -9.81
N VAL A 92 -11.11 2.46 -9.47
CA VAL A 92 -11.30 3.90 -9.67
C VAL A 92 -10.14 4.43 -10.51
N ALA A 93 -10.48 5.19 -11.56
CA ALA A 93 -9.49 5.83 -12.40
C ALA A 93 -9.84 7.32 -12.59
N ILE A 94 -8.85 8.19 -12.39
CA ILE A 94 -8.91 9.63 -12.68
C ILE A 94 -7.68 9.98 -13.52
N PRO A 95 -7.75 9.82 -14.85
CA PRO A 95 -6.58 9.88 -15.72
C PRO A 95 -5.83 11.21 -15.71
N GLU A 96 -6.53 12.33 -15.53
CA GLU A 96 -5.95 13.68 -15.51
C GLU A 96 -4.92 13.91 -14.40
N VAL A 97 -5.04 13.17 -13.30
CA VAL A 97 -4.10 13.19 -12.17
C VAL A 97 -3.39 11.84 -11.98
N GLY A 98 -3.53 10.92 -12.94
CA GLY A 98 -2.83 9.63 -12.94
C GLY A 98 -3.31 8.62 -11.89
N ILE A 99 -4.51 8.79 -11.33
CA ILE A 99 -5.07 7.83 -10.37
C ILE A 99 -5.61 6.62 -11.14
N ASN A 100 -5.18 5.42 -10.74
CA ASN A 100 -5.74 4.15 -11.19
C ASN A 100 -5.56 3.11 -10.07
N LEU A 101 -6.58 2.94 -9.24
CA LEU A 101 -6.50 2.13 -8.01
C LEU A 101 -7.59 1.07 -7.97
N PRO A 102 -7.32 -0.09 -7.34
CA PRO A 102 -8.39 -1.00 -6.96
C PRO A 102 -9.28 -0.40 -5.87
N ILE A 103 -10.54 -0.80 -5.87
CA ILE A 103 -11.50 -0.53 -4.80
C ILE A 103 -11.68 -1.80 -3.98
N PHE A 104 -11.38 -1.72 -2.69
CA PHE A 104 -11.61 -2.77 -1.70
C PHE A 104 -12.93 -2.52 -0.95
N LYS A 105 -13.56 -3.59 -0.48
CA LYS A 105 -14.69 -3.50 0.46
C LYS A 105 -14.16 -3.12 1.85
N GLY A 106 -14.71 -2.05 2.44
CA GLY A 106 -14.41 -1.63 3.81
C GLY A 106 -13.19 -0.73 3.97
N LEU A 107 -12.86 -0.46 5.24
CA LEU A 107 -11.78 0.40 5.71
C LEU A 107 -10.84 -0.41 6.59
N GLY A 108 -9.74 -0.88 6.01
CA GLY A 108 -8.66 -1.51 6.75
C GLY A 108 -7.31 -0.93 6.35
N ASN A 109 -6.35 -1.01 7.27
CA ASN A 109 -5.02 -0.45 7.08
C ASN A 109 -4.29 -1.06 5.86
N THR A 110 -4.49 -2.35 5.60
CA THR A 110 -3.87 -3.05 4.47
C THR A 110 -4.52 -2.60 3.15
N GLU A 111 -5.85 -2.50 3.12
CA GLU A 111 -6.65 -2.08 1.96
C GLU A 111 -6.28 -0.66 1.54
N LEU A 112 -6.26 0.28 2.50
CA LEU A 112 -5.96 1.69 2.22
C LEU A 112 -4.48 1.92 1.87
N THR A 113 -3.59 0.98 2.21
CA THR A 113 -2.18 1.01 1.78
C THR A 113 -2.03 0.74 0.28
N TYR A 114 -2.93 -0.02 -0.35
CA TYR A 114 -2.78 -0.45 -1.75
C TYR A 114 -3.88 0.05 -2.70
N GLY A 115 -4.83 0.84 -2.22
CA GLY A 115 -5.94 1.29 -3.05
C GLY A 115 -6.95 2.13 -2.29
N ALA A 116 -8.20 2.10 -2.75
CA ALA A 116 -9.30 2.82 -2.13
C ALA A 116 -10.26 1.86 -1.42
N GLY A 117 -10.75 2.22 -0.24
CA GLY A 117 -11.74 1.47 0.52
C GLY A 117 -13.14 2.10 0.45
N THR A 118 -14.19 1.28 0.45
CA THR A 118 -15.57 1.78 0.58
C THR A 118 -15.84 2.30 1.98
N MET A 119 -16.43 3.50 2.10
CA MET A 119 -16.68 4.11 3.42
C MET A 119 -17.98 3.65 4.08
N LYS A 120 -18.89 3.02 3.33
CA LYS A 120 -20.18 2.54 3.84
C LYS A 120 -20.44 1.12 3.35
N GLU A 121 -21.17 0.35 4.15
CA GLU A 121 -21.46 -1.05 3.85
C GLU A 121 -22.36 -1.25 2.63
N ASN A 122 -23.48 -0.53 2.58
CA ASN A 122 -24.53 -0.76 1.60
C ASN A 122 -24.47 0.19 0.39
N GLN A 123 -23.27 0.66 0.02
CA GLN A 123 -23.12 1.58 -1.12
C GLN A 123 -23.13 0.86 -2.46
N VAL A 124 -23.88 1.39 -3.43
CA VAL A 124 -24.04 0.81 -4.78
C VAL A 124 -23.46 1.77 -5.81
N MET A 125 -22.54 1.28 -6.65
CA MET A 125 -21.93 2.09 -7.69
C MET A 125 -22.99 2.60 -8.68
N GLY A 126 -22.95 3.89 -9.02
CA GLY A 126 -23.95 4.54 -9.88
C GLY A 126 -25.26 4.95 -9.18
N SER A 127 -25.36 4.78 -7.85
CA SER A 127 -26.54 5.17 -7.08
C SER A 127 -26.17 5.90 -5.79
N GLY A 128 -26.89 6.97 -5.47
CA GLY A 128 -26.67 7.77 -4.27
C GLY A 128 -25.23 8.30 -4.16
N ASN A 129 -24.74 8.43 -2.92
CA ASN A 129 -23.38 8.86 -2.65
C ASN A 129 -22.47 7.64 -2.41
N TYR A 130 -21.67 7.27 -3.42
CA TYR A 130 -20.67 6.21 -3.33
C TYR A 130 -19.32 6.80 -2.88
N ALA A 131 -19.02 6.66 -1.59
CA ALA A 131 -17.85 7.29 -0.97
C ALA A 131 -16.66 6.33 -0.90
N LEU A 132 -15.47 6.83 -1.22
CA LEU A 132 -14.21 6.10 -1.19
C LEU A 132 -13.18 6.86 -0.34
N ALA A 133 -12.36 6.12 0.40
CA ALA A 133 -11.21 6.66 1.13
C ALA A 133 -9.91 6.01 0.65
N SER A 134 -8.82 6.75 0.68
CA SER A 134 -7.45 6.25 0.49
C SER A 134 -6.48 7.22 1.16
N HIS A 135 -5.22 6.82 1.33
CA HIS A 135 -4.23 7.68 1.96
C HIS A 135 -3.69 8.77 1.03
N HIS A 136 -3.31 9.89 1.65
CA HIS A 136 -2.39 10.87 1.09
C HIS A 136 -0.98 10.59 1.63
N VAL A 137 0.00 10.39 0.75
CA VAL A 137 1.37 10.00 1.08
C VAL A 137 2.33 11.18 0.96
N PHE A 138 3.02 11.50 2.06
CA PHE A 138 4.02 12.56 2.10
C PHE A 138 5.46 12.02 2.03
N GLY A 139 6.38 12.87 1.55
CA GLY A 139 7.77 12.83 2.04
C GLY A 139 8.88 12.47 1.06
N LEU A 140 8.66 12.30 -0.24
CA LEU A 140 9.70 12.25 -1.30
C LEU A 140 9.11 12.53 -2.69
N THR A 141 9.97 12.82 -3.68
CA THR A 141 9.64 12.85 -5.12
C THR A 141 8.85 11.60 -5.53
N GLY A 142 7.67 11.79 -6.13
CA GLY A 142 6.77 10.72 -6.56
C GLY A 142 5.74 10.27 -5.50
N SER A 143 5.82 10.74 -4.26
CA SER A 143 4.83 10.42 -3.22
C SER A 143 3.49 11.13 -3.47
N SER A 144 3.54 12.35 -4.01
CA SER A 144 2.37 13.10 -4.48
C SER A 144 1.60 12.43 -5.62
N GLN A 145 2.19 11.41 -6.27
CA GLN A 145 1.57 10.64 -7.33
C GLN A 145 0.93 9.33 -6.83
N MET A 146 1.00 9.03 -5.53
CA MET A 146 0.55 7.75 -4.96
C MET A 146 -0.85 7.85 -4.37
N LEU A 147 -1.62 6.77 -4.50
CA LEU A 147 -2.94 6.63 -3.87
C LEU A 147 -3.82 7.85 -4.18
N PHE A 148 -4.42 8.49 -3.18
CA PHE A 148 -5.23 9.71 -3.35
C PHE A 148 -4.44 11.01 -3.12
N SER A 149 -3.12 10.97 -2.97
CA SER A 149 -2.28 12.17 -2.93
C SER A 149 -2.51 13.12 -4.11
N PRO A 150 -2.70 12.65 -5.37
CA PRO A 150 -2.94 13.53 -6.52
C PRO A 150 -4.26 14.29 -6.49
N LEU A 151 -5.22 13.94 -5.61
CA LEU A 151 -6.53 14.59 -5.56
C LEU A 151 -6.45 16.09 -5.27
N GLU A 152 -5.37 16.55 -4.64
CA GLU A 152 -5.11 17.98 -4.42
C GLU A 152 -4.96 18.79 -5.73
N ASN A 153 -4.71 18.10 -6.85
CA ASN A 153 -4.48 18.69 -8.17
C ASN A 153 -5.68 18.54 -9.13
N VAL A 154 -6.79 17.95 -8.67
CA VAL A 154 -8.04 17.84 -9.43
C VAL A 154 -8.73 19.21 -9.49
N LYS A 155 -9.38 19.53 -10.62
CA LYS A 155 -10.03 20.82 -10.86
C LYS A 155 -11.55 20.71 -10.94
#